data_AF-A0A4S2HBF6-F1
#
_entry.id   AF-A0A4S2HBF6-F1
#
_cell.length_a   1.000
_cell.length_b   1.000
_cell.length_c   1.000
_cell.angle_alpha   90.00
_cell.angle_beta   90.00
_cell.angle_gamma   90.00
#
_symmetry.space_group_name_H-M   'P 1'
#
loop_
_entity.id
_entity.type
_entity.pdbx_description
1 polymer ?
#
loop_
_entity_poly.entity_id
_entity_poly.type
_entity_poly.pdbx_seq_one_letter_code
_entity_poly.pdbx_strand_id
1 'polypeptide(L)'
;MRRKLSEDGTLEIRLMLQAGNAFQQRAALKKICELSQDGYILPRPQDLRVYVVYLTRSDEFEVRRWALKALVEIGNREDLPHIKSLLSDLEPGSELFSWAMAAFQKIARPDEREEAFTSKILPKDHLALMGFAFANPHASLPSDLPRVDIDRADEVALRWACLCMATRRGGDEIFNPKFNQKNQLIALNGHHVGEVAQYSIYTMGRRADFKFQDLGFAFDEVGARAPEIRKWTYFLFGSDLEAVERNSDILNQIISDPSPNARLGLANALKPVWFDGLDAFVVNWLDREDDEFVRTAIIEHMASFADEARAYEERCLALYRETEDKIVRAKIKVAAQGGSFYGKLIQIDHREMNGVSGLLPGVIQMTKQEFHGQTNIGVNAGRDANTGDIHQEVEISRDILNEVKSLKGLAEKEGSPEALTFKAASEELENKKSYSNAKKLGEAAKKWLSVAADGTTVAIGLKSLIAGLSLAGLL
;
A
#
# COMPACT_ATOMS: atom_id res chain seq x y z
N MET A 1 5.47 -4.31 -21.92
CA MET A 1 6.44 -3.36 -21.30
C MET A 1 5.95 -3.07 -19.89
N ARG A 2 6.73 -3.36 -18.85
CA ARG A 2 6.31 -3.09 -17.46
C ARG A 2 6.40 -1.59 -17.18
N ARG A 3 5.37 -1.02 -16.56
CA ARG A 3 5.33 0.41 -16.20
C ARG A 3 6.10 0.62 -14.89
N LYS A 4 6.90 1.67 -14.75
CA LYS A 4 7.52 2.00 -13.46
C LYS A 4 6.55 2.88 -12.67
N LEU A 5 6.40 2.59 -11.38
CA LEU A 5 5.70 3.52 -10.48
C LEU A 5 6.55 4.79 -10.33
N SER A 6 5.88 5.93 -10.28
CA SER A 6 6.48 7.25 -10.05
C SER A 6 7.03 7.39 -8.62
N GLU A 7 7.95 8.35 -8.42
CA GLU A 7 8.50 8.65 -7.10
C GLU A 7 7.41 9.14 -6.13
N ASP A 8 6.47 9.98 -6.58
CA ASP A 8 5.31 10.40 -5.78
C ASP A 8 4.43 9.21 -5.38
N GLY A 9 4.24 8.23 -6.27
CA GLY A 9 3.49 7.01 -5.97
C GLY A 9 4.17 6.18 -4.88
N THR A 10 5.49 6.07 -4.92
CA THR A 10 6.28 5.41 -3.88
C THR A 10 6.25 6.19 -2.57
N LEU A 11 6.32 7.52 -2.62
CA LEU A 11 6.22 8.39 -1.45
C LEU A 11 4.85 8.25 -0.78
N GLU A 12 3.76 8.29 -1.54
CA GLU A 12 2.40 8.09 -1.03
C GLU A 12 2.29 6.78 -0.26
N ILE A 13 2.69 5.66 -0.88
CA ILE A 13 2.66 4.34 -0.25
C ILE A 13 3.49 4.32 1.03
N ARG A 14 4.69 4.92 1.00
CA ARG A 14 5.57 4.99 2.17
C ARG A 14 4.91 5.75 3.32
N LEU A 15 4.37 6.94 3.05
CA LEU A 15 3.68 7.75 4.06
C LEU A 15 2.51 7.00 4.69
N MET A 16 1.72 6.30 3.88
CA MET A 16 0.58 5.51 4.37
C MET A 16 1.02 4.30 5.21
N LEU A 17 2.11 3.62 4.86
CA LEU A 17 2.68 2.54 5.68
C LEU A 17 3.20 3.05 7.04
N GLN A 18 3.73 4.26 7.07
CA GLN A 18 4.31 4.91 8.26
C GLN A 18 3.27 5.60 9.15
N ALA A 19 2.03 5.79 8.68
CA ALA A 19 1.01 6.59 9.36
C ALA A 19 0.55 6.04 10.73
N GLY A 20 1.02 4.86 11.16
CA GLY A 20 0.67 4.25 12.45
C GLY A 20 -0.79 3.80 12.59
N ASN A 21 -1.62 4.03 11.57
CA ASN A 21 -3.02 3.63 11.52
C ASN A 21 -3.20 2.42 10.60
N ALA A 22 -3.80 1.36 11.15
CA ALA A 22 -4.09 0.10 10.47
C ALA A 22 -4.88 0.30 9.15
N PHE A 23 -5.76 1.29 9.09
CA PHE A 23 -6.52 1.61 7.88
C PHE A 23 -5.60 2.06 6.75
N GLN A 24 -4.71 3.03 7.03
CA GLN A 24 -3.77 3.58 6.04
C GLN A 24 -2.76 2.52 5.61
N GLN A 25 -2.26 1.75 6.57
CA GLN A 25 -1.36 0.62 6.31
C GLN A 25 -2.02 -0.42 5.39
N ARG A 26 -3.25 -0.83 5.71
CA ARG A 26 -4.03 -1.74 4.86
C ARG A 26 -4.23 -1.17 3.45
N ALA A 27 -4.59 0.10 3.34
CA ALA A 27 -4.78 0.76 2.05
C ALA A 27 -3.49 0.80 1.22
N ALA A 28 -2.34 1.07 1.85
CA ALA A 28 -1.03 1.06 1.20
C ALA A 28 -0.63 -0.33 0.72
N LEU A 29 -0.81 -1.36 1.56
CA LEU A 29 -0.52 -2.74 1.23
C LEU A 29 -1.42 -3.25 0.08
N LYS A 30 -2.70 -2.88 0.11
CA LYS A 30 -3.62 -3.15 -1.00
C LYS A 30 -3.15 -2.49 -2.29
N LYS A 31 -2.76 -1.21 -2.24
CA LYS A 31 -2.24 -0.46 -3.39
C LYS A 31 -0.97 -1.08 -3.97
N ILE A 32 -0.05 -1.55 -3.13
CA ILE A 32 1.14 -2.32 -3.55
C ILE A 32 0.72 -3.55 -4.37
N CYS A 33 -0.26 -4.30 -3.86
CA CYS A 33 -0.72 -5.51 -4.52
C CYS A 33 -1.38 -5.22 -5.88
N GLU A 34 -2.26 -4.23 -5.92
CA GLU A 34 -2.98 -3.83 -7.15
C GLU A 34 -2.00 -3.34 -8.22
N LEU A 35 -1.05 -2.47 -7.85
CA LEU A 35 -0.02 -2.00 -8.78
C LEU A 35 0.84 -3.15 -9.33
N SER A 36 1.25 -4.10 -8.48
CA SER A 36 2.00 -5.28 -8.94
C SER A 36 1.18 -6.12 -9.92
N GLN A 37 -0.09 -6.37 -9.60
CA GLN A 37 -1.03 -7.14 -10.43
C GLN A 37 -1.29 -6.47 -11.78
N ASP A 38 -1.34 -5.14 -11.80
CA ASP A 38 -1.50 -4.34 -13.02
C ASP A 38 -0.17 -4.21 -13.80
N GLY A 39 0.91 -4.86 -13.35
CA GLY A 39 2.19 -4.95 -14.04
C GLY A 39 3.14 -3.79 -13.79
N TYR A 40 2.91 -2.99 -12.75
CA TYR A 40 3.83 -1.94 -12.33
C TYR A 40 5.05 -2.52 -11.59
N ILE A 41 6.20 -1.91 -11.85
CA ILE A 41 7.44 -2.15 -11.09
C ILE A 41 7.53 -1.05 -10.03
N LEU A 42 7.55 -1.46 -8.77
CA LEU A 42 7.86 -0.57 -7.65
C LEU A 42 9.34 -0.18 -7.72
N PRO A 43 9.69 1.11 -7.77
CA PRO A 43 11.08 1.54 -7.66
C PRO A 43 11.55 1.27 -6.22
N ARG A 44 12.74 0.68 -6.09
CA ARG A 44 13.35 0.32 -4.78
C ARG A 44 12.37 -0.46 -3.89
N PRO A 45 11.90 -1.65 -4.32
CA PRO A 45 10.94 -2.44 -3.55
C PRO A 45 11.49 -2.82 -2.16
N GLN A 46 12.82 -2.83 -1.99
CA GLN A 46 13.48 -3.08 -0.71
C GLN A 46 13.14 -2.02 0.35
N ASP A 47 12.96 -0.76 -0.04
CA ASP A 47 12.64 0.34 0.89
C ASP A 47 11.25 0.12 1.51
N LEU A 48 10.30 -0.38 0.72
CA LEU A 48 8.95 -0.68 1.18
C LEU A 48 8.88 -2.04 1.90
N ARG A 49 9.70 -3.00 1.47
CA ARG A 49 9.72 -4.37 1.99
C ARG A 49 9.90 -4.42 3.50
N VAL A 50 10.77 -3.59 4.08
CA VAL A 50 11.00 -3.57 5.54
C VAL A 50 9.69 -3.32 6.30
N TYR A 51 8.88 -2.37 5.83
CA TYR A 51 7.56 -2.10 6.41
C TYR A 51 6.59 -3.26 6.19
N VAL A 52 6.58 -3.85 4.99
CA VAL A 52 5.70 -4.99 4.68
C VAL A 52 6.01 -6.18 5.60
N VAL A 53 7.29 -6.55 5.74
CA VAL A 53 7.73 -7.63 6.63
C VAL A 53 7.33 -7.33 8.08
N TYR A 54 7.58 -6.11 8.56
CA TYR A 54 7.17 -5.68 9.90
C TYR A 54 5.66 -5.85 10.12
N LEU A 55 4.84 -5.42 9.16
CA LEU A 55 3.37 -5.48 9.25
C LEU A 55 2.78 -6.89 9.18
N THR A 56 3.56 -7.92 8.79
CA THR A 56 3.11 -9.32 8.91
C THR A 56 2.92 -9.76 10.37
N ARG A 57 3.44 -8.98 11.34
CA ARG A 57 3.27 -9.19 12.78
C ARG A 57 2.30 -8.20 13.44
N SER A 58 1.57 -7.41 12.67
CA SER A 58 0.56 -6.50 13.20
C SER A 58 -0.50 -7.29 14.00
N ASP A 59 -1.05 -6.73 15.08
CA ASP A 59 -2.16 -7.38 15.78
C ASP A 59 -3.43 -7.43 14.91
N GLU A 60 -3.57 -6.45 14.01
CA GLU A 60 -4.68 -6.30 13.09
C GLU A 60 -4.64 -7.37 12.00
N PHE A 61 -5.62 -8.28 12.03
CA PHE A 61 -5.73 -9.40 11.09
C PHE A 61 -5.68 -8.95 9.62
N GLU A 62 -6.44 -7.91 9.27
CA GLU A 62 -6.51 -7.39 7.91
C GLU A 62 -5.17 -6.83 7.42
N VAL A 63 -4.42 -6.15 8.30
CA VAL A 63 -3.09 -5.62 7.98
C VAL A 63 -2.12 -6.78 7.74
N ARG A 64 -2.10 -7.80 8.61
CA ARG A 64 -1.27 -9.00 8.42
C ARG A 64 -1.58 -9.70 7.11
N ARG A 65 -2.87 -9.91 6.82
CA ARG A 65 -3.31 -10.56 5.58
C ARG A 65 -2.77 -9.83 4.35
N TRP A 66 -2.99 -8.52 4.29
CA TRP A 66 -2.53 -7.72 3.15
C TRP A 66 -1.00 -7.60 3.09
N ALA A 67 -0.31 -7.63 4.23
CA ALA A 67 1.15 -7.65 4.29
C ALA A 67 1.72 -8.94 3.70
N LEU A 68 1.16 -10.09 4.06
CA LEU A 68 1.55 -11.37 3.47
C LEU A 68 1.28 -11.41 1.97
N LYS A 69 0.11 -10.94 1.53
CA LYS A 69 -0.20 -10.80 0.10
C LYS A 69 0.81 -9.90 -0.61
N ALA A 70 1.18 -8.77 -0.03
CA ALA A 70 2.19 -7.87 -0.58
C ALA A 70 3.58 -8.53 -0.66
N LEU A 71 3.95 -9.42 0.29
CA LEU A 71 5.18 -10.22 0.17
C LEU A 71 5.15 -11.19 -1.02
N VAL A 72 3.99 -11.76 -1.35
CA VAL A 72 3.85 -12.59 -2.57
C VAL A 72 4.12 -11.78 -3.83
N GLU A 73 3.71 -10.51 -3.83
CA GLU A 73 3.88 -9.61 -4.97
C GLU A 73 5.32 -9.11 -5.10
N ILE A 74 5.95 -8.72 -3.99
CA ILE A 74 7.33 -8.21 -3.96
C ILE A 74 8.34 -9.34 -4.21
N GLY A 75 8.18 -10.48 -3.53
CA GLY A 75 9.00 -11.68 -3.68
C GLY A 75 10.50 -11.46 -3.51
N ASN A 76 11.02 -11.59 -2.28
CA ASN A 76 12.47 -11.57 -2.02
C ASN A 76 12.92 -12.82 -1.24
N ARG A 77 13.97 -13.49 -1.74
CA ARG A 77 14.57 -14.70 -1.12
C ARG A 77 15.04 -14.50 0.32
N GLU A 78 15.45 -13.29 0.68
CA GLU A 78 15.85 -12.95 2.04
C GLU A 78 14.72 -13.09 3.07
N ASP A 79 13.44 -13.06 2.63
CA ASP A 79 12.29 -13.25 3.52
C ASP A 79 11.99 -14.73 3.83
N LEU A 80 12.64 -15.68 3.15
CA LEU A 80 12.31 -17.11 3.27
C LEU A 80 12.38 -17.63 4.72
N PRO A 81 13.40 -17.29 5.55
CA PRO A 81 13.42 -17.72 6.94
C PRO A 81 12.24 -17.20 7.76
N HIS A 82 11.85 -15.94 7.54
CA HIS A 82 10.70 -15.32 8.21
C HIS A 82 9.38 -16.00 7.82
N ILE A 83 9.19 -16.28 6.52
CA ILE A 83 8.00 -17.01 6.04
C ILE A 83 7.95 -18.44 6.61
N LYS A 84 9.09 -19.14 6.70
CA LYS A 84 9.15 -20.48 7.33
C LYS A 84 8.76 -20.44 8.82
N SER A 85 9.17 -19.39 9.55
CA SER A 85 8.73 -19.18 10.93
C SER A 85 7.21 -19.01 10.99
N LEU A 86 6.65 -18.11 10.16
CA LEU A 86 5.21 -17.86 10.13
C LEU A 86 4.39 -19.11 9.80
N LEU A 87 4.85 -19.95 8.86
CA LEU A 87 4.18 -21.21 8.53
C LEU A 87 4.14 -22.19 9.71
N SER A 88 5.15 -22.15 10.58
CA SER A 88 5.18 -22.98 11.81
C SER A 88 4.25 -22.44 12.90
N ASP A 89 4.08 -21.11 12.96
CA ASP A 89 3.32 -20.42 14.00
C ASP A 89 1.82 -20.30 13.69
N LEU A 90 1.44 -20.34 12.41
CA LEU A 90 0.06 -20.17 11.96
C LEU A 90 -0.72 -21.50 11.92
N GLU A 91 -2.01 -21.42 12.23
CA GLU A 91 -2.91 -22.57 12.14
C GLU A 91 -3.05 -23.06 10.69
N PRO A 92 -2.75 -24.34 10.39
CA PRO A 92 -2.94 -24.91 9.06
C PRO A 92 -4.39 -24.77 8.57
N GLY A 93 -4.56 -24.37 7.31
CA GLY A 93 -5.88 -24.14 6.70
C GLY A 93 -6.47 -22.74 6.98
N SER A 94 -5.89 -21.96 7.90
CA SER A 94 -6.30 -20.57 8.10
C SER A 94 -5.98 -19.69 6.89
N GLU A 95 -6.68 -18.56 6.77
CA GLU A 95 -6.44 -17.59 5.70
C GLU A 95 -5.01 -17.03 5.74
N LEU A 96 -4.47 -16.71 6.93
CA LEU A 96 -3.09 -16.23 7.04
C LEU A 96 -2.08 -17.31 6.62
N PHE A 97 -2.32 -18.58 6.99
CA PHE A 97 -1.49 -19.69 6.56
C PHE A 97 -1.47 -19.82 5.04
N SER A 98 -2.62 -19.69 4.38
CA SER A 98 -2.72 -19.74 2.92
C SER A 98 -1.89 -18.63 2.23
N TRP A 99 -1.88 -17.41 2.79
CA TRP A 99 -1.06 -16.31 2.29
C TRP A 99 0.44 -16.51 2.54
N ALA A 100 0.82 -17.01 3.71
CA ALA A 100 2.20 -17.37 4.02
C ALA A 100 2.70 -18.49 3.09
N MET A 101 1.84 -19.47 2.79
CA MET A 101 2.14 -20.53 1.83
C MET A 101 2.33 -19.97 0.42
N ALA A 102 1.48 -19.06 -0.05
CA ALA A 102 1.68 -18.41 -1.35
C ALA A 102 3.01 -17.62 -1.40
N ALA A 103 3.37 -16.94 -0.31
CA ALA A 103 4.64 -16.21 -0.21
C ALA A 103 5.82 -17.19 -0.23
N PHE A 104 5.72 -18.32 0.48
CA PHE A 104 6.72 -19.38 0.44
C PHE A 104 6.87 -19.91 -0.99
N GLN A 105 5.77 -20.25 -1.65
CA GLN A 105 5.78 -20.78 -3.02
C GLN A 105 6.37 -19.79 -4.03
N LYS A 106 6.22 -18.48 -3.80
CA LYS A 106 6.82 -17.44 -4.62
C LYS A 106 8.34 -17.37 -4.49
N ILE A 107 8.84 -17.55 -3.27
CA ILE A 107 10.20 -17.18 -2.87
C ILE A 107 11.14 -18.40 -2.81
N ALA A 108 10.60 -19.57 -2.47
CA ALA A 108 11.33 -20.83 -2.38
C ALA A 108 11.70 -21.36 -3.77
N ARG A 109 12.84 -22.06 -3.85
CA ARG A 109 13.27 -22.78 -5.05
C ARG A 109 12.40 -24.04 -5.26
N PRO A 110 12.39 -24.60 -6.49
CA PRO A 110 11.62 -25.81 -6.78
C PRO A 110 11.89 -26.98 -5.83
N ASP A 111 13.15 -27.25 -5.49
CA ASP A 111 13.57 -28.31 -4.55
C ASP A 111 13.06 -28.04 -3.13
N GLU A 112 13.18 -26.81 -2.64
CA GLU A 112 12.67 -26.41 -1.32
C GLU A 112 11.13 -26.55 -1.23
N ARG A 113 10.41 -26.33 -2.34
CA ARG A 113 8.96 -26.52 -2.42
C ARG A 113 8.59 -28.01 -2.40
N GLU A 114 9.29 -28.82 -3.18
CA GLU A 114 9.07 -30.27 -3.20
C GLU A 114 9.36 -30.91 -1.85
N GLU A 115 10.45 -30.49 -1.18
CA GLU A 115 10.77 -30.90 0.18
C GLU A 115 9.67 -30.51 1.17
N ALA A 116 9.13 -29.29 1.09
CA ALA A 116 8.06 -28.82 1.97
C ALA A 116 6.76 -29.65 1.82
N PHE A 117 6.42 -30.09 0.60
CA PHE A 117 5.30 -31.01 0.39
C PHE A 117 5.61 -32.43 0.89
N THR A 118 6.82 -32.94 0.65
CA THR A 118 7.24 -34.29 1.04
C THR A 118 7.31 -34.44 2.57
N SER A 119 7.81 -33.41 3.24
CA SER A 119 7.85 -33.30 4.70
C SER A 119 6.50 -32.95 5.35
N LYS A 120 5.46 -32.74 4.55
CA LYS A 120 4.10 -32.36 4.98
C LYS A 120 4.02 -31.03 5.74
N ILE A 121 5.01 -30.14 5.56
CA ILE A 121 4.93 -28.75 6.02
C ILE A 121 3.83 -28.02 5.25
N LEU A 122 3.72 -28.30 3.95
CA LEU A 122 2.63 -27.78 3.11
C LEU A 122 1.64 -28.90 2.76
N PRO A 123 0.32 -28.67 2.92
CA PRO A 123 -0.69 -29.62 2.48
C PRO A 123 -0.74 -29.70 0.95
N LYS A 124 -1.22 -30.82 0.39
CA LYS A 124 -1.49 -30.98 -1.05
C LYS A 124 -3.00 -30.88 -1.33
N ASP A 125 -3.56 -29.69 -1.16
CA ASP A 125 -4.99 -29.41 -1.25
C ASP A 125 -5.32 -28.24 -2.20
N HIS A 126 -6.58 -27.76 -2.17
CA HIS A 126 -7.00 -26.60 -2.95
C HIS A 126 -6.20 -25.34 -2.60
N LEU A 127 -5.85 -25.12 -1.32
CA LEU A 127 -5.10 -23.94 -0.91
C LEU A 127 -3.69 -23.96 -1.50
N ALA A 128 -3.06 -25.13 -1.56
CA ALA A 128 -1.76 -25.28 -2.21
C ALA A 128 -1.82 -24.93 -3.70
N LEU A 129 -2.87 -25.37 -4.40
CA LEU A 129 -3.10 -25.00 -5.80
C LEU A 129 -3.27 -23.50 -5.96
N MET A 130 -4.08 -22.88 -5.11
CA MET A 130 -4.37 -21.44 -5.18
C MET A 130 -3.13 -20.61 -4.83
N GLY A 131 -2.38 -21.01 -3.82
CA GLY A 131 -1.09 -20.39 -3.48
C GLY A 131 -0.08 -20.50 -4.62
N PHE A 132 -0.04 -21.66 -5.31
CA PHE A 132 0.81 -21.84 -6.49
C PHE A 132 0.39 -20.93 -7.63
N ALA A 133 -0.90 -20.96 -7.99
CA ALA A 133 -1.48 -20.15 -9.05
C ALA A 133 -1.15 -18.68 -8.84
N PHE A 134 -1.41 -18.19 -7.62
CA PHE A 134 -1.22 -16.79 -7.27
C PHE A 134 0.26 -16.40 -7.25
N ALA A 135 1.16 -17.25 -6.78
CA ALA A 135 2.59 -16.98 -6.76
C ALA A 135 3.23 -17.00 -8.16
N ASN A 136 2.70 -17.85 -9.05
CA ASN A 136 3.26 -18.16 -10.36
C ASN A 136 2.26 -17.86 -11.48
N PRO A 137 1.97 -16.57 -11.78
CA PRO A 137 0.88 -16.17 -12.68
C PRO A 137 1.00 -16.69 -14.12
N HIS A 138 2.21 -17.10 -14.54
CA HIS A 138 2.49 -17.60 -15.90
C HIS A 138 2.82 -19.10 -15.94
N ALA A 139 2.79 -19.79 -14.79
CA ALA A 139 3.06 -21.22 -14.75
C ALA A 139 1.78 -22.02 -15.00
N SER A 140 1.91 -23.15 -15.70
CA SER A 140 0.85 -24.15 -15.75
C SER A 140 0.56 -24.67 -14.35
N LEU A 141 -0.72 -24.87 -14.05
CA LEU A 141 -1.14 -25.43 -12.77
C LEU A 141 -0.66 -26.89 -12.64
N PRO A 142 -0.14 -27.30 -11.46
CA PRO A 142 0.23 -28.69 -11.22
C PRO A 142 -0.98 -29.61 -11.43
N SER A 143 -0.80 -30.68 -12.19
CA SER A 143 -1.88 -31.62 -12.50
C SER A 143 -2.23 -32.55 -11.34
N ASP A 144 -1.33 -32.70 -10.37
CA ASP A 144 -1.51 -33.53 -9.18
C ASP A 144 -2.31 -32.81 -8.07
N LEU A 145 -2.56 -31.51 -8.21
CA LEU A 145 -3.35 -30.74 -7.25
C LEU A 145 -4.83 -30.65 -7.67
N PRO A 146 -5.77 -30.83 -6.73
CA PRO A 146 -7.19 -30.89 -7.03
C PRO A 146 -7.72 -29.54 -7.52
N ARG A 147 -8.58 -29.57 -8.54
CA ARG A 147 -9.33 -28.38 -8.98
C ARG A 147 -10.48 -28.09 -8.04
N VAL A 148 -10.88 -26.82 -7.96
CA VAL A 148 -11.91 -26.38 -7.01
C VAL A 148 -13.30 -26.78 -7.52
N ASP A 149 -14.00 -27.59 -6.74
CA ASP A 149 -15.41 -27.94 -6.93
C ASP A 149 -16.28 -26.96 -6.12
N ILE A 150 -17.06 -26.12 -6.80
CA ILE A 150 -17.78 -25.02 -6.15
C ILE A 150 -18.83 -25.49 -5.13
N ASP A 151 -19.32 -26.73 -5.26
CA ASP A 151 -20.35 -27.29 -4.38
C ASP A 151 -19.76 -27.94 -3.11
N ARG A 152 -18.45 -28.19 -3.09
CA ARG A 152 -17.79 -29.01 -2.06
C ARG A 152 -16.58 -28.34 -1.41
N ALA A 153 -15.97 -27.36 -2.07
CA ALA A 153 -14.82 -26.66 -1.55
C ALA A 153 -15.20 -25.82 -0.33
N ASP A 154 -14.26 -25.68 0.59
CA ASP A 154 -14.40 -24.80 1.74
C ASP A 154 -14.38 -23.32 1.32
N GLU A 155 -14.87 -22.48 2.22
CA GLU A 155 -15.01 -21.04 2.00
C GLU A 155 -13.69 -20.34 1.69
N VAL A 156 -12.58 -20.79 2.28
CA VAL A 156 -11.25 -20.19 2.04
C VAL A 156 -10.80 -20.53 0.62
N ALA A 157 -10.93 -21.78 0.20
CA ALA A 157 -10.62 -22.21 -1.16
C ALA A 157 -11.47 -21.47 -2.21
N LEU A 158 -12.77 -21.29 -1.97
CA LEU A 158 -13.65 -20.55 -2.89
C LEU A 158 -13.26 -19.07 -3.01
N ARG A 159 -12.99 -18.39 -1.90
CA ARG A 159 -12.51 -16.98 -1.91
C ARG A 159 -11.20 -16.85 -2.68
N TRP A 160 -10.27 -17.79 -2.48
CA TRP A 160 -9.01 -17.83 -3.22
C TRP A 160 -9.18 -18.11 -4.71
N ALA A 161 -10.08 -19.01 -5.08
CA ALA A 161 -10.38 -19.30 -6.47
C ALA A 161 -10.89 -18.07 -7.21
N CYS A 162 -11.85 -17.36 -6.62
CA CYS A 162 -12.31 -16.06 -7.10
C CYS A 162 -11.14 -15.08 -7.26
N LEU A 163 -10.30 -14.93 -6.24
CA LEU A 163 -9.17 -13.99 -6.29
C LEU A 163 -8.12 -14.33 -7.36
N CYS A 164 -7.80 -15.61 -7.56
CA CYS A 164 -6.89 -16.05 -8.61
C CYS A 164 -7.48 -15.74 -10.00
N MET A 165 -8.78 -15.98 -10.19
CA MET A 165 -9.48 -15.58 -11.42
C MET A 165 -9.48 -14.07 -11.62
N ALA A 166 -9.70 -13.27 -10.57
CA ALA A 166 -9.74 -11.81 -10.63
C ALA A 166 -8.41 -11.21 -11.09
N THR A 167 -7.31 -11.90 -10.71
CA THR A 167 -5.94 -11.51 -11.04
C THR A 167 -5.40 -12.25 -12.27
N ARG A 168 -6.23 -13.04 -12.96
CA ARG A 168 -5.87 -13.88 -14.12
C ARG A 168 -4.68 -14.80 -13.86
N ARG A 169 -4.56 -15.30 -12.63
CA ARG A 169 -3.51 -16.21 -12.19
C ARG A 169 -4.06 -17.63 -12.17
N GLY A 170 -3.33 -18.61 -12.71
CA GLY A 170 -3.80 -20.00 -12.81
C GLY A 170 -4.66 -20.33 -14.04
N GLY A 171 -4.90 -19.36 -14.94
CA GLY A 171 -5.65 -19.57 -16.18
C GLY A 171 -7.11 -19.98 -15.95
N ASP A 172 -7.72 -20.59 -16.96
CA ASP A 172 -9.14 -21.04 -16.94
C ASP A 172 -9.32 -22.45 -16.33
N GLU A 173 -8.35 -22.89 -15.52
CA GLU A 173 -8.32 -24.25 -14.95
C GLU A 173 -8.47 -24.27 -13.42
N ILE A 174 -8.84 -23.15 -12.78
CA ILE A 174 -8.98 -23.08 -11.33
C ILE A 174 -10.17 -23.93 -10.85
N PHE A 175 -11.36 -23.68 -11.42
CA PHE A 175 -12.52 -24.51 -11.12
C PHE A 175 -12.51 -25.78 -11.97
N ASN A 176 -13.43 -26.68 -11.65
CA ASN A 176 -13.63 -27.91 -12.39
C ASN A 176 -13.80 -27.63 -13.91
N PRO A 177 -12.90 -28.16 -14.77
CA PRO A 177 -12.89 -27.87 -16.21
C PRO A 177 -14.07 -28.49 -16.96
N LYS A 178 -14.86 -29.36 -16.31
CA LYS A 178 -16.09 -29.92 -16.90
C LYS A 178 -17.21 -28.90 -17.06
N PHE A 179 -17.15 -27.79 -16.33
CA PHE A 179 -18.17 -26.75 -16.36
C PHE A 179 -17.61 -25.44 -16.89
N ASN A 180 -18.48 -24.59 -17.40
CA ASN A 180 -18.11 -23.26 -17.84
C ASN A 180 -17.65 -22.41 -16.64
N GLN A 181 -16.41 -21.92 -16.66
CA GLN A 181 -15.80 -21.14 -15.57
C GLN A 181 -16.58 -19.85 -15.27
N LYS A 182 -17.11 -19.17 -16.32
CA LYS A 182 -17.93 -17.96 -16.17
C LYS A 182 -19.21 -18.26 -15.38
N ASN A 183 -19.92 -19.32 -15.75
CA ASN A 183 -21.16 -19.72 -15.06
C ASN A 183 -20.91 -20.18 -13.62
N GLN A 184 -19.80 -20.88 -13.38
CA GLN A 184 -19.40 -21.26 -12.02
C GLN A 184 -19.16 -20.02 -11.14
N LEU A 185 -18.46 -19.01 -11.66
CA LEU A 185 -18.26 -17.76 -10.93
C LEU A 185 -19.58 -17.02 -10.66
N ILE A 186 -20.47 -16.94 -11.65
CA ILE A 186 -21.79 -16.29 -11.49
C ILE A 186 -22.64 -17.00 -10.43
N ALA A 187 -22.59 -18.34 -10.38
CA ALA A 187 -23.31 -19.12 -9.38
C ALA A 187 -22.87 -18.78 -7.94
N LEU A 188 -21.59 -18.45 -7.73
CA LEU A 188 -21.05 -18.06 -6.43
C LEU A 188 -21.58 -16.71 -5.92
N ASN A 189 -22.20 -15.88 -6.77
CA ASN A 189 -22.86 -14.63 -6.35
C ASN A 189 -24.00 -14.88 -5.36
N GLY A 190 -24.65 -16.04 -5.44
CA GLY A 190 -25.73 -16.47 -4.55
C GLY A 190 -25.27 -17.34 -3.37
N HIS A 191 -23.96 -17.47 -3.14
CA HIS A 191 -23.43 -18.35 -2.10
C HIS A 191 -23.91 -17.90 -0.70
N HIS A 192 -24.23 -18.88 0.15
CA HIS A 192 -24.77 -18.63 1.49
C HIS A 192 -23.80 -17.89 2.42
N VAL A 193 -22.49 -18.07 2.20
CA VAL A 193 -21.43 -17.31 2.87
C VAL A 193 -21.21 -16.00 2.12
N GLY A 194 -21.55 -14.89 2.77
CA GLY A 194 -21.50 -13.56 2.16
C GLY A 194 -20.13 -13.17 1.61
N GLU A 195 -19.03 -13.61 2.22
CA GLU A 195 -17.69 -13.31 1.71
C GLU A 195 -17.39 -13.99 0.37
N VAL A 196 -17.87 -15.22 0.15
CA VAL A 196 -17.70 -15.91 -1.14
C VAL A 196 -18.45 -15.16 -2.25
N ALA A 197 -19.66 -14.69 -1.95
CA ALA A 197 -20.44 -13.83 -2.85
C ALA A 197 -19.73 -12.49 -3.14
N GLN A 198 -19.13 -11.87 -2.11
CA GLN A 198 -18.36 -10.63 -2.29
C GLN A 198 -17.16 -10.83 -3.23
N TYR A 199 -16.37 -11.89 -3.01
CA TYR A 199 -15.18 -12.17 -3.82
C TYR A 199 -15.53 -12.56 -5.26
N SER A 200 -16.63 -13.27 -5.50
CA SER A 200 -17.10 -13.59 -6.86
C SER A 200 -17.52 -12.33 -7.61
N ILE A 201 -18.29 -11.43 -7.00
CA ILE A 201 -18.68 -10.15 -7.64
C ILE A 201 -17.47 -9.24 -7.87
N TYR A 202 -16.55 -9.15 -6.90
CA TYR A 202 -15.28 -8.44 -7.07
C TYR A 202 -14.50 -8.97 -8.28
N THR A 203 -14.47 -10.29 -8.44
CA THR A 203 -13.79 -10.95 -9.56
C THR A 203 -14.37 -10.53 -10.90
N MET A 204 -15.70 -10.45 -10.98
CA MET A 204 -16.40 -9.95 -12.16
C MET A 204 -16.01 -8.50 -12.45
N GLY A 205 -16.02 -7.62 -11.45
CA GLY A 205 -15.66 -6.21 -11.63
C GLY A 205 -14.20 -5.97 -12.07
N ARG A 206 -13.29 -6.90 -11.78
CA ARG A 206 -11.89 -6.83 -12.22
C ARG A 206 -11.66 -7.36 -13.64
N ARG A 207 -12.65 -8.04 -14.23
CA ARG A 207 -12.51 -8.75 -15.49
C ARG A 207 -13.39 -8.11 -16.56
N ALA A 208 -12.75 -7.59 -17.62
CA ALA A 208 -13.43 -6.92 -18.73
C ALA A 208 -14.43 -7.81 -19.52
N ASP A 209 -14.34 -9.14 -19.39
CA ASP A 209 -15.26 -10.10 -20.00
C ASP A 209 -16.56 -10.33 -19.19
N PHE A 210 -16.65 -9.72 -18.01
CA PHE A 210 -17.88 -9.62 -17.25
C PHE A 210 -18.49 -8.23 -17.39
N LYS A 211 -19.81 -8.23 -17.47
CA LYS A 211 -20.65 -7.05 -17.57
C LYS A 211 -21.58 -6.97 -16.39
N PHE A 212 -22.16 -5.80 -16.14
CA PHE A 212 -23.09 -5.62 -15.03
C PHE A 212 -24.31 -6.57 -15.15
N GLN A 213 -24.75 -6.84 -16.37
CA GLN A 213 -25.83 -7.81 -16.67
C GLN A 213 -25.50 -9.27 -16.33
N ASP A 214 -24.22 -9.62 -16.10
CA ASP A 214 -23.83 -10.98 -15.72
C ASP A 214 -24.05 -11.24 -14.21
N LEU A 215 -24.56 -10.26 -13.45
CA LEU A 215 -24.85 -10.41 -12.03
C LEU A 215 -25.83 -11.57 -11.79
N GLY A 216 -25.55 -12.39 -10.77
CA GLY A 216 -26.33 -13.58 -10.48
C GLY A 216 -27.70 -13.33 -9.84
N PHE A 217 -28.10 -12.07 -9.69
CA PHE A 217 -29.34 -11.61 -9.08
C PHE A 217 -29.74 -10.25 -9.65
N ALA A 218 -31.02 -9.88 -9.49
CA ALA A 218 -31.55 -8.64 -10.04
C ALA A 218 -31.11 -7.40 -9.23
N PHE A 219 -31.03 -6.24 -9.88
CA PHE A 219 -30.51 -5.03 -9.24
C PHE A 219 -31.41 -4.50 -8.09
N ASP A 220 -32.72 -4.68 -8.20
CA ASP A 220 -33.69 -4.35 -7.15
C ASP A 220 -33.47 -5.13 -5.85
N GLU A 221 -32.86 -6.32 -5.93
CA GLU A 221 -32.46 -7.09 -4.75
C GLU A 221 -31.23 -6.51 -4.03
N VAL A 222 -30.42 -5.66 -4.68
CA VAL A 222 -29.14 -5.16 -4.13
C VAL A 222 -29.35 -4.45 -2.80
N GLY A 223 -30.39 -3.63 -2.69
CA GLY A 223 -30.69 -2.87 -1.46
C GLY A 223 -30.89 -3.76 -0.23
N ALA A 224 -31.36 -5.00 -0.42
CA ALA A 224 -31.58 -5.96 0.66
C ALA A 224 -30.31 -6.76 1.04
N ARG A 225 -29.23 -6.67 0.25
CA ARG A 225 -27.97 -7.39 0.51
C ARG A 225 -27.13 -6.68 1.57
N ALA A 226 -26.20 -7.42 2.17
CA ALA A 226 -25.24 -6.85 3.11
C ALA A 226 -24.40 -5.75 2.45
N PRO A 227 -23.96 -4.71 3.19
CA PRO A 227 -23.21 -3.58 2.61
C PRO A 227 -21.99 -3.99 1.79
N GLU A 228 -21.35 -5.11 2.15
CA GLU A 228 -20.11 -5.54 1.50
C GLU A 228 -20.38 -6.19 0.15
N ILE A 229 -21.54 -6.82 -0.01
CA ILE A 229 -22.03 -7.30 -1.30
C ILE A 229 -22.40 -6.08 -2.16
N ARG A 230 -23.16 -5.13 -1.60
CA ARG A 230 -23.55 -3.89 -2.31
C ARG A 230 -22.35 -3.12 -2.82
N LYS A 231 -21.29 -2.98 -2.01
CA LYS A 231 -20.01 -2.37 -2.41
C LYS A 231 -19.48 -2.97 -3.71
N TRP A 232 -19.39 -4.29 -3.80
CA TRP A 232 -18.82 -4.94 -4.97
C TRP A 232 -19.77 -4.95 -6.16
N THR A 233 -21.09 -4.99 -5.92
CA THR A 233 -22.08 -4.80 -6.99
C THR A 233 -21.98 -3.39 -7.58
N TYR A 234 -21.88 -2.36 -6.75
CA TYR A 234 -21.68 -0.98 -7.22
C TYR A 234 -20.32 -0.79 -7.88
N PHE A 235 -19.30 -1.52 -7.44
CA PHE A 235 -18.00 -1.55 -8.11
C PHE A 235 -18.10 -2.16 -9.52
N LEU A 236 -18.81 -3.29 -9.67
CA LEU A 236 -19.07 -3.91 -10.97
C LEU A 236 -19.87 -2.96 -11.89
N PHE A 237 -20.93 -2.33 -11.37
CA PHE A 237 -21.69 -1.31 -12.09
C PHE A 237 -20.79 -0.18 -12.58
N GLY A 238 -20.03 0.45 -11.68
CA GLY A 238 -19.16 1.57 -12.01
C GLY A 238 -18.02 1.22 -12.98
N SER A 239 -17.63 -0.06 -13.04
CA SER A 239 -16.57 -0.54 -13.95
C SER A 239 -17.08 -0.82 -15.37
N ASP A 240 -18.40 -0.88 -15.57
CA ASP A 240 -19.03 -1.11 -16.87
C ASP A 240 -19.55 0.21 -17.44
N LEU A 241 -18.70 0.91 -18.20
CA LEU A 241 -18.97 2.26 -18.75
C LEU A 241 -20.36 2.35 -19.43
N GLU A 242 -20.72 1.34 -20.22
CA GLU A 242 -22.01 1.29 -20.93
C GLU A 242 -23.20 1.22 -19.96
N ALA A 243 -23.04 0.52 -18.83
CA ALA A 243 -24.07 0.46 -17.80
C ALA A 243 -24.21 1.79 -17.06
N VAL A 244 -23.09 2.45 -16.74
CA VAL A 244 -23.08 3.76 -16.06
C VAL A 244 -23.75 4.83 -16.92
N GLU A 245 -23.36 4.93 -18.20
CA GLU A 245 -23.91 5.93 -19.13
C GLU A 245 -25.42 5.76 -19.35
N ARG A 246 -25.91 4.52 -19.45
CA ARG A 246 -27.32 4.24 -19.73
C ARG A 246 -28.24 4.38 -18.53
N ASN A 247 -27.72 4.26 -17.31
CA ASN A 247 -28.52 4.18 -16.09
C ASN A 247 -28.08 5.25 -15.08
N SER A 248 -28.15 6.51 -15.48
CA SER A 248 -27.76 7.65 -14.63
C SER A 248 -28.69 7.84 -13.41
N ASP A 249 -29.90 7.29 -13.45
CA ASP A 249 -30.81 7.17 -12.31
C ASP A 249 -30.27 6.24 -11.22
N ILE A 250 -29.67 5.10 -11.61
CA ILE A 250 -29.02 4.16 -10.69
C ILE A 250 -27.86 4.84 -9.95
N LEU A 251 -27.06 5.69 -10.62
CA LEU A 251 -26.00 6.46 -9.97
C LEU A 251 -26.51 7.30 -8.79
N ASN A 252 -27.63 8.00 -9.00
CA ASN A 252 -28.26 8.84 -7.96
C ASN A 252 -28.77 8.00 -6.78
N GLN A 253 -29.28 6.80 -7.06
CA GLN A 253 -29.68 5.86 -6.02
C GLN A 253 -28.48 5.38 -5.20
N ILE A 254 -27.37 5.05 -5.85
CA ILE A 254 -26.17 4.51 -5.18
C ILE A 254 -25.52 5.53 -4.24
N ILE A 255 -25.39 6.79 -4.64
CA ILE A 255 -24.78 7.83 -3.77
C ILE A 255 -25.62 8.14 -2.54
N SER A 256 -26.89 7.75 -2.56
CA SER A 256 -27.80 7.85 -1.43
C SER A 256 -27.81 6.59 -0.54
N ASP A 257 -27.02 5.56 -0.88
CA ASP A 257 -26.91 4.35 -0.06
C ASP A 257 -26.42 4.73 1.35
N PRO A 258 -27.06 4.28 2.43
CA PRO A 258 -26.68 4.66 3.79
C PRO A 258 -25.28 4.18 4.19
N SER A 259 -24.75 3.14 3.56
CA SER A 259 -23.44 2.60 3.89
C SER A 259 -22.33 3.33 3.12
N PRO A 260 -21.40 4.03 3.82
CA PRO A 260 -20.23 4.62 3.17
C PRO A 260 -19.35 3.57 2.50
N ASN A 261 -19.28 2.34 3.05
CA ASN A 261 -18.49 1.27 2.43
C ASN A 261 -19.07 0.81 1.08
N ALA A 262 -20.41 0.84 0.93
CA ALA A 262 -21.06 0.57 -0.33
C ALA A 262 -20.76 1.68 -1.35
N ARG A 263 -20.95 2.94 -0.97
CA ARG A 263 -20.63 4.13 -1.79
C ARG A 263 -19.16 4.16 -2.24
N LEU A 264 -18.24 3.74 -1.36
CA LEU A 264 -16.81 3.61 -1.66
C LEU A 264 -16.54 2.60 -2.80
N GLY A 265 -17.39 1.59 -2.98
CA GLY A 265 -17.32 0.67 -4.11
C GLY A 265 -17.47 1.39 -5.44
N LEU A 266 -18.52 2.22 -5.58
CA LEU A 266 -18.74 3.05 -6.77
C LEU A 266 -17.60 4.05 -6.98
N ALA A 267 -17.20 4.78 -5.93
CA ALA A 267 -16.15 5.81 -6.04
C ALA A 267 -14.82 5.22 -6.54
N ASN A 268 -14.47 4.00 -6.11
CA ASN A 268 -13.27 3.32 -6.61
C ASN A 268 -13.41 2.82 -8.06
N ALA A 269 -14.60 2.37 -8.45
CA ALA A 269 -14.85 1.89 -9.80
C ALA A 269 -14.86 3.00 -10.86
N LEU A 270 -15.22 4.23 -10.47
CA LEU A 270 -15.23 5.38 -11.38
C LEU A 270 -13.84 5.97 -11.64
N LYS A 271 -12.80 5.62 -10.88
CA LYS A 271 -11.44 6.20 -11.05
C LYS A 271 -10.89 6.17 -12.48
N PRO A 272 -11.06 5.10 -13.28
CA PRO A 272 -10.61 5.06 -14.67
C PRO A 272 -11.70 5.43 -15.70
N VAL A 273 -12.86 5.94 -15.28
CA VAL A 273 -14.04 6.12 -16.14
C VAL A 273 -14.37 7.60 -16.29
N TRP A 274 -14.61 8.05 -17.52
CA TRP A 274 -15.08 9.42 -17.80
C TRP A 274 -15.93 9.46 -19.09
N PHE A 275 -17.05 10.18 -19.04
CA PHE A 275 -17.98 10.47 -20.15
C PHE A 275 -18.75 11.77 -19.87
N ASP A 276 -19.06 12.57 -20.90
CA ASP A 276 -19.70 13.89 -20.77
C ASP A 276 -20.91 13.91 -19.80
N GLY A 277 -20.91 14.86 -18.85
CA GLY A 277 -21.94 15.03 -17.83
C GLY A 277 -21.69 14.30 -16.49
N LEU A 278 -20.73 13.36 -16.41
CA LEU A 278 -20.33 12.77 -15.13
C LEU A 278 -19.72 13.80 -14.15
N ASP A 279 -19.10 14.87 -14.67
CA ASP A 279 -18.44 15.90 -13.87
C ASP A 279 -19.40 16.66 -12.95
N ALA A 280 -20.56 17.07 -13.47
CA ALA A 280 -21.60 17.71 -12.68
C ALA A 280 -22.10 16.79 -11.55
N PHE A 281 -22.22 15.50 -11.83
CA PHE A 281 -22.62 14.50 -10.84
C PHE A 281 -21.58 14.34 -9.73
N VAL A 282 -20.31 14.15 -10.10
CA VAL A 282 -19.23 13.89 -9.14
C VAL A 282 -18.94 15.12 -8.28
N VAL A 283 -18.96 16.32 -8.85
CA VAL A 283 -18.82 17.57 -8.06
C VAL A 283 -19.95 17.68 -7.03
N ASN A 284 -21.19 17.43 -7.43
CA ASN A 284 -22.32 17.46 -6.51
C ASN A 284 -22.22 16.40 -5.41
N TRP A 285 -21.73 15.20 -5.75
CA TRP A 285 -21.50 14.13 -4.78
C TRP A 285 -20.41 14.52 -3.78
N LEU A 286 -19.28 15.08 -4.24
CA LEU A 286 -18.21 15.53 -3.35
C LEU A 286 -18.71 16.55 -2.31
N ASP A 287 -19.61 17.46 -2.70
CA ASP A 287 -20.13 18.48 -1.79
C ASP A 287 -21.09 17.93 -0.71
N ARG A 288 -21.66 16.74 -0.93
CA ARG A 288 -22.61 16.08 -0.01
C ARG A 288 -22.03 14.89 0.75
N GLU A 289 -20.87 14.39 0.32
CA GLU A 289 -20.27 13.21 0.92
C GLU A 289 -19.55 13.58 2.22
N ASP A 290 -19.95 12.94 3.31
CA ASP A 290 -19.37 13.17 4.64
C ASP A 290 -18.24 12.18 4.95
N ASP A 291 -18.23 11.00 4.32
CA ASP A 291 -17.22 9.98 4.59
C ASP A 291 -15.89 10.32 3.92
N GLU A 292 -14.85 10.51 4.71
CA GLU A 292 -13.52 10.92 4.26
C GLU A 292 -12.91 9.98 3.21
N PHE A 293 -13.19 8.67 3.29
CA PHE A 293 -12.63 7.71 2.34
C PHE A 293 -13.34 7.75 0.99
N VAL A 294 -14.66 7.91 1.01
CA VAL A 294 -15.43 8.12 -0.21
C VAL A 294 -15.02 9.44 -0.86
N ARG A 295 -14.95 10.54 -0.08
CA ARG A 295 -14.45 11.85 -0.55
C ARG A 295 -13.09 11.73 -1.20
N THR A 296 -12.15 11.04 -0.54
CA THR A 296 -10.79 10.84 -1.05
C THR A 296 -10.79 10.10 -2.39
N ALA A 297 -11.60 9.04 -2.52
CA ALA A 297 -11.71 8.30 -3.78
C ALA A 297 -12.32 9.15 -4.91
N ILE A 298 -13.30 10.00 -4.59
CA ILE A 298 -13.88 10.97 -5.52
C ILE A 298 -12.82 11.99 -5.97
N ILE A 299 -12.06 12.55 -5.04
CA ILE A 299 -10.98 13.50 -5.33
C ILE A 299 -9.91 12.88 -6.22
N GLU A 300 -9.55 11.61 -6.01
CA GLU A 300 -8.63 10.88 -6.90
C GLU A 300 -9.20 10.79 -8.33
N HIS A 301 -10.48 10.44 -8.49
CA HIS A 301 -11.13 10.47 -9.82
C HIS A 301 -11.08 11.87 -10.44
N MET A 302 -11.45 12.91 -9.68
CA MET A 302 -11.45 14.29 -10.18
C MET A 302 -10.05 14.72 -10.63
N ALA A 303 -9.01 14.38 -9.86
CA ALA A 303 -7.64 14.68 -10.19
C ALA A 303 -7.15 13.93 -11.44
N SER A 304 -7.58 12.69 -11.65
CA SER A 304 -7.25 11.91 -12.85
C SER A 304 -7.88 12.46 -14.14
N PHE A 305 -9.00 13.19 -14.03
CA PHE A 305 -9.70 13.79 -15.17
C PHE A 305 -9.74 15.33 -15.12
N ALA A 306 -8.85 15.96 -14.35
CA ALA A 306 -8.83 17.41 -14.18
C ALA A 306 -8.54 18.16 -15.49
N ASP A 307 -7.78 17.55 -16.41
CA ASP A 307 -7.53 18.14 -17.74
C ASP A 307 -8.77 18.12 -18.64
N GLU A 308 -9.74 17.27 -18.34
CA GLU A 308 -10.95 17.08 -19.16
C GLU A 308 -12.14 17.91 -18.66
N ALA A 309 -12.20 18.19 -17.35
CA ALA A 309 -13.27 18.93 -16.72
C ALA A 309 -12.73 20.08 -15.87
N ARG A 310 -13.00 21.32 -16.29
CA ARG A 310 -12.54 22.53 -15.58
C ARG A 310 -13.02 22.58 -14.12
N ALA A 311 -14.24 22.11 -13.85
CA ALA A 311 -14.78 22.06 -12.49
C ALA A 311 -13.98 21.13 -11.58
N TYR A 312 -13.47 20.01 -12.11
CA TYR A 312 -12.57 19.12 -11.38
C TYR A 312 -11.26 19.81 -11.06
N GLU A 313 -10.64 20.44 -12.05
CA GLU A 313 -9.38 21.16 -11.87
C GLU A 313 -9.49 22.22 -10.77
N GLU A 314 -10.49 23.10 -10.85
CA GLU A 314 -10.69 24.19 -9.89
C GLU A 314 -10.87 23.65 -8.47
N ARG A 315 -11.68 22.59 -8.31
CA ARG A 315 -11.94 21.99 -6.99
C ARG A 315 -10.72 21.28 -6.42
N CYS A 316 -9.97 20.53 -7.24
CA CYS A 316 -8.75 19.86 -6.80
C CYS A 316 -7.64 20.86 -6.47
N LEU A 317 -7.48 21.97 -7.21
CA LEU A 317 -6.52 23.03 -6.87
C LEU A 317 -6.84 23.71 -5.54
N ALA A 318 -8.11 24.02 -5.29
CA ALA A 318 -8.55 24.61 -4.04
C ALA A 318 -8.19 23.69 -2.87
N LEU A 319 -8.61 22.43 -2.95
CA LEU A 319 -8.32 21.44 -1.92
C LEU A 319 -6.82 21.23 -1.70
N TYR A 320 -6.03 21.14 -2.78
CA TYR A 320 -4.58 20.92 -2.69
C TYR A 320 -3.85 22.07 -1.97
N ARG A 321 -4.36 23.30 -2.07
CA ARG A 321 -3.80 24.48 -1.40
C ARG A 321 -4.24 24.57 0.06
N GLU A 322 -5.48 24.17 0.34
CA GLU A 322 -6.09 24.29 1.67
C GLU A 322 -5.67 23.16 2.62
N THR A 323 -5.37 21.96 2.09
CA THR A 323 -5.04 20.81 2.93
C THR A 323 -3.56 20.76 3.32
N GLU A 324 -3.32 20.54 4.61
CA GLU A 324 -1.99 20.24 5.16
C GLU A 324 -1.68 18.73 5.16
N ASP A 325 -2.68 17.89 4.84
CA ASP A 325 -2.50 16.44 4.81
C ASP A 325 -1.63 16.01 3.62
N LYS A 326 -0.40 15.62 3.93
CA LYS A 326 0.60 15.13 2.98
C LYS A 326 0.13 13.89 2.21
N ILE A 327 -0.70 13.03 2.81
CA ILE A 327 -1.25 11.85 2.16
C ILE A 327 -2.27 12.26 1.10
N VAL A 328 -3.18 13.19 1.43
CA VAL A 328 -4.16 13.73 0.47
C VAL A 328 -3.45 14.44 -0.69
N ARG A 329 -2.45 15.28 -0.40
CA ARG A 329 -1.63 15.92 -1.46
C ARG A 329 -0.93 14.89 -2.34
N ALA A 330 -0.33 13.86 -1.75
CA ALA A 330 0.33 12.80 -2.49
C ALA A 330 -0.67 12.03 -3.40
N LYS A 331 -1.86 11.71 -2.90
CA LYS A 331 -2.93 11.06 -3.68
C LYS A 331 -3.38 11.88 -4.87
N ILE A 332 -3.63 13.18 -4.68
CA ILE A 332 -4.00 14.11 -5.77
C ILE A 332 -2.89 14.14 -6.82
N LYS A 333 -1.62 14.28 -6.40
CA LYS A 333 -0.48 14.28 -7.31
C LYS A 333 -0.38 12.99 -8.10
N VAL A 334 -0.51 11.84 -7.45
CA VAL A 334 -0.44 10.52 -8.09
C VAL A 334 -1.57 10.32 -9.08
N ALA A 335 -2.79 10.72 -8.73
CA ALA A 335 -3.95 10.64 -9.61
C ALA A 335 -3.82 11.54 -10.86
N ALA A 336 -3.20 12.72 -10.72
CA ALA A 336 -2.99 13.67 -11.81
C ALA A 336 -1.85 13.30 -12.79
N GLN A 337 -1.11 12.23 -12.54
CA GLN A 337 0.14 11.93 -13.25
C GLN A 337 -0.06 11.78 -14.76
N GLY A 338 0.86 12.40 -15.52
CA GLY A 338 0.84 12.39 -16.98
C GLY A 338 0.01 13.53 -17.59
N GLY A 339 -0.77 14.25 -16.79
CA GLY A 339 -1.59 15.39 -17.22
C GLY A 339 -0.92 16.76 -17.08
N SER A 340 -1.53 17.78 -17.69
CA SER A 340 -1.12 19.18 -17.54
C SER A 340 -1.40 19.69 -16.11
N PHE A 341 -2.45 19.16 -15.49
CA PHE A 341 -2.83 19.42 -14.11
C PHE A 341 -1.70 19.11 -13.11
N TYR A 342 -0.97 18.02 -13.28
CA TYR A 342 0.18 17.68 -12.43
C TYR A 342 1.24 18.78 -12.41
N GLY A 343 1.52 19.41 -13.55
CA GLY A 343 2.46 20.53 -13.63
C GLY A 343 2.04 21.73 -12.77
N LYS A 344 0.73 21.99 -12.65
CA LYS A 344 0.18 23.05 -11.78
C LYS A 344 0.38 22.73 -10.30
N LEU A 345 0.25 21.46 -9.90
CA LEU A 345 0.50 21.01 -8.53
C LEU A 345 1.97 21.19 -8.14
N ILE A 346 2.89 20.79 -9.01
CA ILE A 346 4.34 20.96 -8.78
C ILE A 346 4.73 22.44 -8.66
N GLN A 347 4.10 23.33 -9.43
CA GLN A 347 4.31 24.77 -9.28
C GLN A 347 3.88 25.31 -7.91
N ILE A 348 2.83 24.74 -7.31
CA ILE A 348 2.38 25.10 -5.95
C ILE A 348 3.44 24.66 -4.93
N ASP A 349 3.85 23.38 -4.97
CA ASP A 349 4.89 22.84 -4.08
C ASP A 349 6.18 23.69 -4.14
N HIS A 350 6.65 24.06 -5.34
CA HIS A 350 7.83 24.91 -5.51
C HIS A 350 7.66 26.32 -4.94
N ARG A 351 6.49 26.93 -5.10
CA ARG A 351 6.22 28.28 -4.54
C ARG A 351 6.20 28.25 -3.02
N GLU A 352 5.62 27.22 -2.42
CA GLU A 352 5.59 27.05 -0.97
C GLU A 352 6.99 26.82 -0.40
N MET A 353 7.81 25.97 -1.04
CA MET A 353 9.20 25.75 -0.64
C MET A 353 10.04 27.04 -0.72
N ASN A 354 9.87 27.82 -1.80
CA ASN A 354 10.59 29.08 -1.97
C ASN A 354 10.08 30.18 -1.03
N GLY A 355 8.78 30.18 -0.69
CA GLY A 355 8.17 31.12 0.25
C GLY A 355 8.67 30.97 1.68
N VAL A 356 8.93 29.73 2.13
CA VAL A 356 9.55 29.46 3.44
C VAL A 356 11.00 29.93 3.48
N SER A 357 11.72 29.88 2.36
CA SER A 357 13.10 30.38 2.28
C SER A 357 13.20 31.91 2.23
N GLY A 358 12.10 32.63 1.95
CA GLY A 358 12.05 34.09 1.86
C GLY A 358 11.92 34.82 3.22
N LEU A 359 11.71 34.10 4.33
CA LEU A 359 11.70 34.66 5.69
C LEU A 359 13.10 34.77 6.33
N LEU A 360 14.14 34.34 5.62
CA LEU A 360 15.52 34.73 5.91
C LEU A 360 15.93 35.79 4.87
N PRO A 361 16.32 37.02 5.28
CA PRO A 361 16.72 38.06 4.35
C PRO A 361 18.08 37.70 3.73
N GLY A 362 18.03 36.97 2.62
CA GLY A 362 19.16 36.55 1.82
C GLY A 362 18.72 36.40 0.39
N VAL A 363 18.60 37.53 -0.30
CA VAL A 363 18.22 37.65 -1.71
C VAL A 363 19.05 36.70 -2.58
N ILE A 364 18.42 35.65 -3.12
CA ILE A 364 18.88 35.04 -4.38
C ILE A 364 17.86 35.46 -5.44
N GLN A 365 18.12 36.61 -6.05
CA GLN A 365 17.56 36.91 -7.36
C GLN A 365 18.06 35.85 -8.32
N MET A 366 17.16 34.97 -8.80
CA MET A 366 17.45 34.17 -9.99
C MET A 366 17.56 35.13 -11.18
N THR A 367 18.78 35.53 -11.50
CA THR A 367 19.08 36.15 -12.78
C THR A 367 18.93 35.08 -13.85
N LYS A 368 18.09 35.32 -14.84
CA LYS A 368 18.05 34.60 -16.11
C LYS A 368 19.48 34.50 -16.64
N GLN A 369 20.10 33.33 -16.57
CA GLN A 369 21.43 33.11 -17.11
C GLN A 369 21.27 32.58 -18.54
N GLU A 370 21.28 33.50 -19.51
CA GLU A 370 21.47 33.16 -20.91
C GLU A 370 22.94 32.73 -21.11
N PHE A 371 23.12 31.51 -21.62
CA PHE A 371 24.40 30.90 -21.89
C PHE A 371 25.09 31.58 -23.06
N HIS A 372 26.14 32.38 -22.84
CA HIS A 372 27.11 32.78 -23.86
C HIS A 372 28.52 32.88 -23.24
N GLY A 373 29.48 32.17 -23.83
CA GLY A 373 30.90 32.55 -23.82
C GLY A 373 31.85 31.94 -22.78
N GLN A 374 33.04 31.58 -23.24
CA GLN A 374 34.14 30.85 -22.58
C GLN A 374 34.90 31.62 -21.48
N THR A 375 35.50 30.82 -20.57
CA THR A 375 36.74 31.02 -19.78
C THR A 375 36.85 32.21 -18.80
N ASN A 376 36.98 31.92 -17.50
CA ASN A 376 38.29 31.80 -16.84
C ASN A 376 38.20 31.32 -15.38
N ILE A 377 39.15 30.46 -15.03
CA ILE A 377 39.44 29.96 -13.68
C ILE A 377 40.04 31.12 -12.86
N GLY A 378 39.47 31.40 -11.70
CA GLY A 378 39.96 32.41 -10.75
C GLY A 378 39.67 31.99 -9.32
N VAL A 379 40.69 31.41 -8.69
CA VAL A 379 40.77 31.12 -7.26
C VAL A 379 40.71 32.45 -6.49
N ASN A 380 39.81 32.58 -5.52
CA ASN A 380 40.09 33.43 -4.37
C ASN A 380 39.44 32.87 -3.10
N ALA A 381 40.33 32.48 -2.20
CA ALA A 381 40.04 32.09 -0.83
C ALA A 381 39.76 33.35 0.00
N GLY A 382 38.64 33.33 0.73
CA GLY A 382 38.30 34.33 1.74
C GLY A 382 37.61 33.63 2.90
N ARG A 383 38.43 33.15 3.84
CA ARG A 383 38.01 32.66 5.16
C ARG A 383 37.40 33.82 5.93
N ASP A 384 36.14 33.66 6.35
CA ASP A 384 35.64 34.11 7.65
C ASP A 384 34.53 33.13 8.07
N ALA A 385 34.95 32.03 8.69
CA ALA A 385 34.05 31.03 9.24
C ALA A 385 33.50 31.56 10.56
N ASN A 386 32.32 32.14 10.51
CA ASN A 386 31.49 32.39 11.68
C ASN A 386 30.94 31.03 12.16
N THR A 387 31.64 30.35 13.07
CA THR A 387 31.15 29.16 13.76
C THR A 387 30.14 29.57 14.83
N GLY A 388 29.01 30.12 14.41
CA GLY A 388 27.82 30.11 15.25
C GLY A 388 27.28 28.68 15.23
N ASP A 389 27.27 28.02 16.39
CA ASP A 389 26.57 26.74 16.56
C ASP A 389 25.09 26.95 16.20
N ILE A 390 24.73 26.61 14.97
CA ILE A 390 23.33 26.58 14.54
C ILE A 390 22.70 25.39 15.28
N HIS A 391 22.06 25.69 16.41
CA HIS A 391 21.24 24.73 17.14
C HIS A 391 19.98 24.45 16.33
N GLN A 392 20.10 23.54 15.36
CA GLN A 392 18.95 22.99 14.67
C GLN A 392 18.31 21.94 15.60
N GLU A 393 17.20 22.32 16.24
CA GLU A 393 16.33 21.35 16.90
C GLU A 393 15.79 20.37 15.86
N VAL A 394 15.91 19.08 16.16
CA VAL A 394 15.44 18.01 15.28
C VAL A 394 14.13 17.47 15.83
N GLU A 395 13.12 17.42 14.97
CA GLU A 395 11.87 16.75 15.28
C GLU A 395 12.07 15.22 15.18
N ILE A 396 12.29 14.57 16.32
CA ILE A 396 12.45 13.12 16.42
C ILE A 396 11.07 12.51 16.63
N SER A 397 10.70 11.52 15.81
CA SER A 397 9.39 10.88 15.88
C SER A 397 9.14 10.25 17.25
N ARG A 398 7.85 10.21 17.65
CA ARG A 398 7.41 9.66 18.93
C ARG A 398 7.81 8.18 19.09
N ASP A 399 7.79 7.42 17.99
CA ASP A 399 8.12 6.00 18.00
C ASP A 399 9.61 5.76 18.29
N ILE A 400 10.50 6.56 17.70
CA ILE A 400 11.93 6.52 18.01
C ILE A 400 12.14 6.86 19.49
N LEU A 401 11.45 7.88 20.03
CA LEU A 401 11.58 8.24 21.45
C LEU A 401 11.05 7.14 22.39
N ASN A 402 9.98 6.44 22.01
CA ASN A 402 9.47 5.32 22.79
C ASN A 402 10.43 4.12 22.78
N GLU A 403 11.01 3.80 21.62
CA GLU A 403 12.03 2.75 21.48
C GLU A 403 13.27 3.07 22.32
N VAL A 404 13.73 4.33 22.29
CA VAL A 404 14.85 4.82 23.11
C VAL A 404 14.56 4.63 24.61
N LYS A 405 13.36 4.97 25.08
CA LYS A 405 12.97 4.78 26.49
C LYS A 405 12.94 3.31 26.90
N SER A 406 12.42 2.44 26.02
CA SER A 406 12.40 0.99 26.25
C SER A 406 13.82 0.44 26.39
N LEU A 407 14.69 0.75 25.42
CA LEU A 407 16.09 0.33 25.42
C LEU A 407 16.90 0.91 26.57
N LYS A 408 16.62 2.15 26.99
CA LYS A 408 17.25 2.78 28.17
C LYS A 408 16.97 1.98 29.45
N GLY A 409 15.75 1.49 29.63
CA GLY A 409 15.40 0.64 30.78
C GLY A 409 16.07 -0.73 30.75
N LEU A 410 16.32 -1.28 29.56
CA LEU A 410 17.11 -2.51 29.39
C LEU A 410 18.60 -2.28 29.66
N ALA A 411 19.13 -1.14 29.18
CA ALA A 411 20.53 -0.76 29.36
C ALA A 411 20.90 -0.63 30.84
N GLU A 412 19.99 -0.06 31.63
CA GLU A 412 20.15 0.09 33.08
C GLU A 412 20.20 -1.26 33.82
N LYS A 413 19.47 -2.27 33.33
CA LYS A 413 19.46 -3.61 33.93
C LYS A 413 20.67 -4.45 33.54
N GLU A 414 21.17 -4.28 32.32
CA GLU A 414 22.30 -5.06 31.79
C GLU A 414 23.63 -4.63 32.41
N GLY A 415 23.86 -3.32 32.55
CA GLY A 415 25.04 -2.76 33.23
C GLY A 415 26.38 -2.93 32.50
N SER A 416 26.38 -3.38 31.25
CA SER A 416 27.59 -3.47 30.42
C SER A 416 28.14 -2.06 30.07
N PRO A 417 29.45 -1.90 29.81
CA PRO A 417 30.02 -0.60 29.44
C PRO A 417 29.34 0.05 28.23
N GLU A 418 28.97 -0.75 27.23
CA GLU A 418 28.26 -0.31 26.02
C GLU A 418 26.81 0.07 26.33
N ALA A 419 26.11 -0.69 27.17
CA ALA A 419 24.77 -0.34 27.64
C ALA A 419 24.76 0.99 28.40
N LEU A 420 25.72 1.20 29.31
CA LEU A 420 25.85 2.46 30.05
C LEU A 420 26.17 3.64 29.12
N THR A 421 26.97 3.41 28.07
CA THR A 421 27.25 4.43 27.03
C THR A 421 25.98 4.80 26.27
N PHE A 422 25.17 3.80 25.90
CA PHE A 422 23.86 4.03 25.26
C PHE A 422 22.91 4.80 26.18
N LYS A 423 22.84 4.43 27.47
CA LYS A 423 22.02 5.13 28.47
C LYS A 423 22.39 6.61 28.56
N ALA A 424 23.68 6.92 28.70
CA ALA A 424 24.15 8.31 28.75
C ALA A 424 23.78 9.10 27.47
N ALA A 425 24.00 8.51 26.29
CA ALA A 425 23.63 9.15 25.03
C ALA A 425 22.10 9.37 24.89
N SER A 426 21.29 8.45 25.44
CA SER A 426 19.83 8.59 25.46
C SER A 426 19.38 9.76 26.34
N GLU A 427 20.02 9.96 27.50
CA GLU A 427 19.75 11.07 28.41
C GLU A 427 20.15 12.41 27.79
N GLU A 428 21.28 12.48 27.09
CA GLU A 428 21.68 13.67 26.33
C GLU A 428 20.63 14.04 25.26
N LEU A 429 20.08 13.05 24.56
CA LEU A 429 19.05 13.27 23.54
C LEU A 429 17.72 13.73 24.13
N GLU A 430 17.30 13.15 25.26
CA GLU A 430 16.08 13.55 25.98
C GLU A 430 16.18 14.99 26.51
N ASN A 431 17.36 15.38 27.01
CA ASN A 431 17.61 16.73 27.50
C ASN A 431 17.71 17.76 26.37
N LYS A 432 18.32 17.40 25.24
CA LYS A 432 18.48 18.29 24.08
C LYS A 432 18.33 17.51 22.78
N LYS A 433 17.17 17.68 22.13
CA LYS A 433 16.83 17.06 20.85
C LYS A 433 17.58 17.70 19.67
N SER A 434 18.86 17.38 19.57
CA SER A 434 19.73 17.88 18.50
C SER A 434 20.23 16.76 17.60
N TYR A 435 20.57 17.11 16.36
CA TYR A 435 21.16 16.18 15.39
C TYR A 435 22.42 15.50 15.93
N SER A 436 23.31 16.28 16.57
CA SER A 436 24.55 15.78 17.17
C SER A 436 24.28 14.70 18.22
N ASN A 437 23.28 14.91 19.08
CA ASN A 437 22.91 13.94 20.12
C ASN A 437 22.26 12.69 19.50
N ALA A 438 21.45 12.83 18.45
CA ALA A 438 20.85 11.68 17.76
C ALA A 438 21.93 10.81 17.08
N LYS A 439 22.95 11.45 16.49
CA LYS A 439 24.10 10.75 15.91
C LYS A 439 24.91 10.00 16.97
N LYS A 440 25.24 10.65 18.09
CA LYS A 440 25.92 10.02 19.23
C LYS A 440 25.14 8.80 19.74
N LEU A 441 23.82 8.92 19.86
CA LEU A 441 22.96 7.81 20.26
C LEU A 441 23.06 6.64 19.30
N GLY A 442 23.00 6.87 17.98
CA GLY A 442 23.12 5.78 17.01
C GLY A 442 24.51 5.15 16.96
N GLU A 443 25.58 5.90 17.23
CA GLU A 443 26.92 5.33 17.41
C GLU A 443 27.02 4.47 18.67
N ALA A 444 26.44 4.92 19.78
CA ALA A 444 26.36 4.13 21.02
C ALA A 444 25.51 2.85 20.81
N ALA A 445 24.40 2.95 20.08
CA ALA A 445 23.56 1.81 19.74
C ALA A 445 24.31 0.77 18.89
N LYS A 446 25.11 1.21 17.90
CA LYS A 446 25.94 0.31 17.08
C LYS A 446 26.99 -0.43 17.92
N LYS A 447 27.62 0.26 18.88
CA LYS A 447 28.58 -0.36 19.81
C LYS A 447 27.91 -1.40 20.70
N TRP A 448 26.78 -1.06 21.31
CA TRP A 448 26.05 -2.01 22.15
C TRP A 448 25.53 -3.21 21.36
N LEU A 449 25.09 -2.99 20.12
CA LEU A 449 24.66 -4.06 19.24
C LEU A 449 25.79 -5.06 18.92
N SER A 450 27.04 -4.59 18.83
CA SER A 450 28.18 -5.45 18.51
C SER A 450 28.54 -6.47 19.61
N VAL A 451 28.10 -6.22 20.85
CA VAL A 451 28.33 -7.11 22.01
C VAL A 451 27.05 -7.80 22.48
N ALA A 452 25.88 -7.36 22.02
CA ALA A 452 24.60 -7.99 22.33
C ALA A 452 24.49 -9.35 21.63
N ALA A 453 24.04 -10.38 22.36
CA ALA A 453 23.78 -11.68 21.77
C ALA A 453 22.69 -11.58 20.68
N ASP A 454 22.99 -12.12 19.50
CA ASP A 454 22.05 -12.12 18.37
C ASP A 454 20.73 -12.80 18.74
N GLY A 455 19.62 -12.21 18.30
CA GLY A 455 18.27 -12.72 18.57
C GLY A 455 17.68 -12.34 19.93
N THR A 456 18.42 -11.65 20.80
CA THR A 456 17.85 -11.07 22.04
C THR A 456 16.96 -9.87 21.76
N THR A 457 16.02 -9.59 22.67
CA THR A 457 15.17 -8.39 22.63
C THR A 457 16.00 -7.10 22.50
N VAL A 458 17.17 -7.06 23.16
CA VAL A 458 18.13 -5.94 23.06
C VAL A 458 18.67 -5.81 21.64
N ALA A 459 19.16 -6.90 21.04
CA ALA A 459 19.69 -6.86 19.67
C ALA A 459 18.62 -6.47 18.64
N ILE A 460 17.37 -6.95 18.81
CA ILE A 460 16.24 -6.59 17.94
C ILE A 460 15.89 -5.11 18.07
N GLY A 461 15.73 -4.60 19.29
CA GLY A 461 15.42 -3.19 19.52
C GLY A 461 16.53 -2.25 19.03
N LEU A 462 17.80 -2.60 19.24
CA LEU A 462 18.94 -1.82 18.73
C LEU A 462 18.97 -1.78 17.20
N LYS A 463 18.72 -2.91 16.52
CA LYS A 463 18.60 -2.95 15.05
C LYS A 463 17.45 -2.07 14.56
N SER A 464 16.30 -2.12 15.24
CA SER A 464 15.13 -1.28 14.96
C SER A 464 15.45 0.22 15.11
N LEU A 465 16.06 0.61 16.24
CA LEU A 465 16.44 1.99 16.52
C LEU A 465 17.44 2.54 15.49
N ILE A 466 18.50 1.78 15.17
CA ILE A 466 19.51 2.19 14.18
C ILE A 466 18.86 2.40 12.81
N ALA A 467 17.96 1.51 12.40
CA ALA A 467 17.20 1.67 11.15
C ALA A 467 16.33 2.93 11.19
N GLY A 468 15.59 3.16 12.28
CA GLY A 468 14.77 4.36 12.46
C GLY A 468 15.56 5.67 12.38
N LEU A 469 16.71 5.74 13.05
CA LEU A 469 17.60 6.90 13.00
C LEU A 469 18.20 7.13 11.60
N SER A 470 18.60 6.06 10.91
CA SER A 470 19.14 6.14 9.54
C SER A 470 18.07 6.63 8.55
N LEU A 471 16.84 6.14 8.68
CA LEU A 471 15.69 6.57 7.86
C LEU A 471 15.32 8.04 8.09
N ALA A 472 15.50 8.54 9.31
CA ALA A 472 15.32 9.95 9.64
C ALA A 472 16.49 10.84 9.17
N GLY A 473 17.53 10.27 8.55
CA GLY A 473 18.72 10.99 8.13
C GLY A 473 19.60 11.47 9.29
N LEU A 474 19.51 10.82 10.46
CA LEU A 474 20.24 11.20 11.69
C LEU A 474 21.53 10.39 11.90
N LEU A 475 21.77 9.39 11.06
CA LEU A 475 22.99 8.57 10.98
C LEU A 475 23.49 8.55 9.54
#